data_AF-A0A067BSH8-F1
#
_entry.id   AF-A0A067BSH8-F1
#
_cell.length_a   1.000
_cell.length_b   1.000
_cell.length_c   1.000
_cell.angle_alpha   90.00
_cell.angle_beta   90.00
_cell.angle_gamma   90.00
#
_symmetry.space_group_name_H-M   'P 1'
#
loop_
_entity.id
_entity.type
_entity.pdbx_description
1 polymer ?
#
loop_
_entity_poly.entity_id
_entity_poly.type
_entity_poly.pdbx_seq_one_letter_code
_entity_poly.pdbx_strand_id
1 'polypeptide(L)'
;MPVRGYHRIAVLHCPSCAVVSFPHCTNCKSLCTGNDGVCASCDAPPSMACATSSCEANEMTLSFWILSNDEVAYLARAYPRQKASVRHPVLKCSHCHTVSFPGTDSGIVVLNGDRMVSRSGRRMYERDYRAVTKHVSALCEGTPLKQINVQLDKSAVDVLVALGPTTPEVLDTQVDGLGIDASFNADVSMVHAPQGLYPAPLPSSDEHKATVLGWFTFLGKLVAQALLDERLLDLPLARPFVQALLGESLVGDIDAALGHARAVDPAIGASLDYLHTHRDDPAIDEMGLSFVLLGNADVELCEGGAAVAVTRGNVAEFVRRSLEMLLESSIHDQVAAFRAGFGSLVPMDALYCLSADDWLALLSDPTTELWPGGADELQAHMVCDHGYTSESRAIRWLVQVLTELTPDDQRLFVRFVTGSHRLPLGGLGKLSPTLTVVRKLSPDESSSSDEMLPSASTCTNYLKLPDYSSIDILRSKLLYCIREGQLSFHLS
;
A
#
# COMPACT_ATOMS: atom_id res chain seq x y z
N MET A 1 4.41 -25.34 -0.76
CA MET A 1 4.72 -26.52 0.08
C MET A 1 4.13 -26.29 1.48
N PRO A 2 3.95 -27.29 2.35
CA PRO A 2 3.57 -27.02 3.74
C PRO A 2 4.73 -26.33 4.50
N VAL A 3 4.43 -25.28 5.26
CA VAL A 3 5.38 -24.66 6.19
C VAL A 3 5.44 -25.53 7.44
N ARG A 4 6.51 -26.33 7.54
CA ARG A 4 6.64 -27.35 8.59
C ARG A 4 6.47 -26.74 9.98
N GLY A 5 5.60 -27.35 10.77
CA GLY A 5 5.36 -27.02 12.16
C GLY A 5 4.54 -25.76 12.43
N TYR A 6 3.87 -25.20 11.42
CA TYR A 6 2.93 -24.08 11.59
C TYR A 6 1.49 -24.48 11.23
N HIS A 7 0.54 -24.04 12.04
CA HIS A 7 -0.87 -24.41 11.92
C HIS A 7 -1.73 -23.16 11.92
N ARG A 8 -2.61 -23.02 10.92
CA ARG A 8 -3.62 -21.95 10.88
C ARG A 8 -4.90 -22.47 11.52
N ILE A 9 -5.31 -21.84 12.63
CA ILE A 9 -6.46 -22.28 13.43
C ILE A 9 -7.50 -21.17 13.58
N ALA A 10 -8.76 -21.56 13.60
CA ALA A 10 -9.86 -20.67 13.96
C ALA A 10 -9.80 -20.36 15.46
N VAL A 11 -10.12 -19.12 15.80
CA VAL A 11 -10.10 -18.60 17.17
C VAL A 11 -11.32 -17.72 17.38
N LEU A 12 -12.13 -18.08 18.37
CA LEU A 12 -13.31 -17.31 18.75
C LEU A 12 -12.95 -16.39 19.90
N HIS A 13 -13.27 -15.11 19.76
CA HIS A 13 -12.99 -14.08 20.75
C HIS A 13 -14.30 -13.42 21.21
N CYS A 14 -14.55 -13.38 22.52
CA CYS A 14 -15.71 -12.68 23.06
C CYS A 14 -15.42 -11.18 23.22
N PRO A 15 -16.18 -10.28 22.58
CA PRO A 15 -15.94 -8.83 22.69
C PRO A 15 -16.21 -8.27 24.10
N SER A 16 -17.06 -8.91 24.90
CA SER A 16 -17.43 -8.42 26.24
C SER A 16 -16.49 -8.87 27.36
N CYS A 17 -16.10 -10.15 27.37
CA CYS A 17 -15.26 -10.71 28.44
C CYS A 17 -13.83 -11.07 28.02
N ALA A 18 -13.47 -10.83 26.75
CA ALA A 18 -12.18 -11.15 26.13
C ALA A 18 -11.78 -12.64 26.16
N VAL A 19 -12.70 -13.54 26.52
CA VAL A 19 -12.44 -14.99 26.52
C VAL A 19 -12.16 -15.47 25.11
N VAL A 20 -11.11 -16.28 24.99
CA VAL A 20 -10.74 -16.96 23.76
C VAL A 20 -11.00 -18.46 23.86
N SER A 21 -11.60 -19.02 22.81
CA SER A 21 -11.75 -20.46 22.65
C SER A 21 -11.23 -20.93 21.29
N PHE A 22 -10.81 -22.19 21.25
CA PHE A 22 -10.33 -22.86 20.04
C PHE A 22 -11.38 -23.89 19.60
N PRO A 23 -12.25 -23.56 18.62
CA PRO A 23 -13.27 -24.47 18.14
C PRO A 23 -12.62 -25.74 17.58
N HIS A 24 -13.22 -26.89 17.88
CA HIS A 24 -12.73 -28.20 17.46
C HIS A 24 -13.89 -29.13 17.14
N CYS A 25 -13.65 -30.06 16.21
CA CYS A 25 -14.63 -31.07 15.83
C CYS A 25 -14.50 -32.29 16.74
N THR A 26 -15.58 -32.66 17.44
CA THR A 26 -15.60 -33.86 18.29
C THR A 26 -15.48 -35.16 17.49
N ASN A 27 -15.95 -35.16 16.23
CA ASN A 27 -15.91 -36.32 15.36
C ASN A 27 -14.53 -36.52 14.71
N CYS A 28 -13.95 -35.44 14.18
CA CYS A 28 -12.64 -35.48 13.50
C CYS A 28 -11.45 -35.33 14.46
N LYS A 29 -11.70 -34.96 15.73
CA LYS A 29 -10.68 -34.72 16.77
C LYS A 29 -9.57 -33.78 16.28
N SER A 30 -9.96 -32.70 15.61
CA SER A 30 -9.07 -31.68 15.07
C SER A 30 -9.59 -30.29 15.42
N LEU A 31 -8.70 -29.31 15.50
CA LEU A 31 -9.11 -27.92 15.53
C LEU A 31 -9.80 -27.55 14.21
N CYS A 32 -10.72 -26.60 14.28
CA CYS A 32 -11.34 -26.05 13.08
C CYS A 32 -10.36 -25.13 12.35
N THR A 33 -10.21 -25.35 11.04
CA THR A 33 -9.25 -24.64 10.18
C THR A 33 -9.86 -24.11 8.89
N GLY A 34 -11.14 -24.43 8.62
CA GLY A 34 -11.88 -23.90 7.47
C GLY A 34 -12.07 -22.39 7.57
N ASN A 35 -12.27 -21.73 6.43
CA ASN A 35 -12.32 -20.27 6.34
C ASN A 35 -13.48 -19.64 7.13
N ASP A 36 -14.57 -20.38 7.34
CA ASP A 36 -15.71 -19.94 8.15
C ASP A 36 -15.67 -20.50 9.59
N GLY A 37 -14.50 -20.98 10.03
CA GLY A 37 -14.31 -21.58 11.35
C GLY A 37 -14.89 -23.01 11.47
N VAL A 38 -15.28 -23.61 10.34
CA VAL A 38 -15.78 -24.99 10.26
C VAL A 38 -14.65 -26.03 10.30
N CYS A 39 -15.00 -27.28 10.57
CA CYS A 39 -14.08 -28.41 10.46
C CYS A 39 -13.70 -28.65 9.00
N ALA A 40 -12.41 -28.59 8.65
CA ALA A 40 -11.95 -28.79 7.27
C ALA A 40 -12.17 -30.21 6.71
N SER A 41 -12.53 -31.19 7.55
CA SER A 41 -12.73 -32.58 7.14
C SER A 41 -14.20 -32.97 6.96
N CYS A 42 -15.12 -32.30 7.65
CA CYS A 42 -16.54 -32.69 7.65
C CYS A 42 -17.51 -31.48 7.66
N ASP A 43 -16.99 -30.27 7.51
CA ASP A 43 -17.74 -29.00 7.47
C ASP A 43 -18.65 -28.74 8.69
N ALA A 44 -18.38 -29.40 9.83
CA ALA A 44 -19.13 -29.16 11.06
C ALA A 44 -18.91 -27.72 11.55
N PRO A 45 -19.98 -26.95 11.82
CA PRO A 45 -19.86 -25.56 12.24
C PRO A 45 -19.36 -25.43 13.69
N PRO A 46 -18.62 -24.36 14.01
CA PRO A 46 -18.21 -24.08 15.38
C PRO A 46 -19.39 -23.59 16.22
N SER A 47 -19.36 -23.83 17.53
CA SER A 47 -20.28 -23.16 18.46
C SER A 47 -19.83 -21.72 18.65
N MET A 48 -20.65 -20.77 18.23
CA MET A 48 -20.37 -19.33 18.33
C MET A 48 -20.78 -18.71 19.68
N ALA A 49 -21.18 -19.54 20.65
CA ALA A 49 -21.65 -19.09 21.96
C ALA A 49 -20.50 -18.94 22.97
N CYS A 50 -20.51 -17.87 23.74
CA CYS A 50 -19.55 -17.68 24.82
C CYS A 50 -19.80 -18.68 25.96
N ALA A 51 -18.77 -19.43 26.37
CA ALA A 51 -18.87 -20.41 27.46
C ALA A 51 -18.90 -19.78 28.87
N THR A 52 -18.82 -18.45 28.98
CA THR A 52 -18.84 -17.73 30.27
C THR A 52 -20.28 -17.51 30.72
N SER A 53 -20.68 -18.15 31.83
CA SER A 53 -22.07 -18.15 32.34
C SER A 53 -22.65 -16.77 32.70
N SER A 54 -21.80 -15.74 32.84
CA SER A 54 -22.18 -14.36 33.20
C SER A 54 -21.92 -13.34 32.09
N CYS A 55 -21.71 -13.79 30.85
CA CYS A 55 -21.40 -12.91 29.73
C CYS A 55 -22.67 -12.55 28.94
N GLU A 56 -22.90 -11.25 28.70
CA GLU A 56 -24.06 -10.72 27.98
C GLU A 56 -23.91 -10.77 26.45
N ALA A 57 -22.75 -11.17 25.93
CA ALA A 57 -22.51 -11.28 24.50
C ALA A 57 -23.30 -12.44 23.88
N ASN A 58 -24.16 -12.14 22.90
CA ASN A 58 -24.93 -13.15 22.15
C ASN A 58 -24.09 -13.91 21.11
N GLU A 59 -22.95 -13.37 20.66
CA GLU A 59 -22.14 -13.95 19.60
C GLU A 59 -20.64 -13.66 19.78
N MET A 60 -19.78 -14.66 19.56
CA MET A 60 -18.33 -14.50 19.55
C MET A 60 -17.82 -14.06 18.17
N THR A 61 -16.73 -13.31 18.13
CA THR A 61 -16.07 -12.91 16.88
C THR A 61 -15.11 -14.00 16.41
N LEU A 62 -15.22 -14.43 15.15
CA LEU A 62 -14.28 -15.35 14.53
C LEU A 62 -13.03 -14.62 14.04
N SER A 63 -11.87 -15.21 14.32
CA SER A 63 -10.57 -14.76 13.82
C SER A 63 -9.67 -15.97 13.54
N PHE A 64 -8.50 -15.74 12.94
CA PHE A 64 -7.53 -16.80 12.68
C PHE A 64 -6.15 -16.44 13.22
N TRP A 65 -5.50 -17.43 13.84
CA TRP A 65 -4.14 -17.37 14.33
C TRP A 65 -3.29 -18.41 13.61
N ILE A 66 -2.04 -18.07 13.30
CA ILE A 66 -1.03 -19.04 12.88
C ILE A 66 -0.11 -19.31 14.06
N LEU A 67 -0.03 -20.56 14.49
CA LEU A 67 0.78 -20.97 15.64
C LEU A 67 1.83 -21.98 15.22
N SER A 68 3.04 -21.81 15.75
CA SER A 68 4.07 -22.83 15.62
C SER A 68 3.91 -23.91 16.69
N ASN A 69 4.39 -25.11 16.40
CA ASN A 69 4.48 -26.20 17.39
C ASN A 69 5.31 -25.79 18.62
N ASP A 70 6.33 -24.95 18.43
CA ASP A 70 7.15 -24.42 19.52
C ASP A 70 6.35 -23.50 20.46
N GLU A 71 5.49 -22.64 19.92
CA GLU A 71 4.62 -21.75 20.71
C GLU A 71 3.57 -22.55 21.49
N VAL A 72 2.98 -23.58 20.87
CA VAL A 72 2.03 -24.48 21.55
C VAL A 72 2.73 -25.25 22.69
N ALA A 73 3.93 -25.78 22.43
CA ALA A 73 4.72 -26.48 23.44
C ALA A 73 5.19 -25.54 24.57
N TYR A 74 5.56 -24.30 24.23
CA TYR A 74 5.90 -23.28 25.19
C TYR A 74 4.72 -23.00 26.12
N LEU A 75 3.53 -22.75 25.55
CA LEU A 75 2.32 -22.46 26.32
C LEU A 75 1.95 -23.62 27.25
N ALA A 76 2.04 -24.87 26.77
CA ALA A 76 1.82 -26.07 27.59
C ALA A 76 2.69 -26.11 28.85
N ARG A 77 3.96 -25.71 28.71
CA ARG A 77 4.94 -25.71 29.81
C ARG A 77 4.81 -24.48 30.72
N ALA A 78 4.60 -23.31 30.13
CA ALA A 78 4.70 -22.02 30.81
C ALA A 78 3.39 -21.57 31.45
N TYR A 79 2.25 -22.15 31.06
CA TYR A 79 0.95 -21.79 31.62
C TYR A 79 0.85 -22.14 33.12
N PRO A 80 0.30 -21.26 33.99
CA PRO A 80 0.26 -21.51 35.43
C PRO A 80 -0.64 -22.70 35.82
N ARG A 81 -0.06 -23.72 36.47
CA ARG A 81 -0.76 -24.97 36.84
C ARG A 81 -1.97 -24.80 37.77
N GLN A 82 -1.98 -23.77 38.63
CA GLN A 82 -3.01 -23.56 39.66
C GLN A 82 -4.04 -22.50 39.27
N LYS A 83 -3.95 -21.89 38.08
CA LYS A 83 -4.91 -20.88 37.63
C LYS A 83 -5.88 -21.47 36.62
N ALA A 84 -7.16 -21.32 36.89
CA ALA A 84 -8.22 -21.67 35.94
C ALA A 84 -8.18 -20.78 34.69
N SER A 85 -7.81 -19.50 34.85
CA SER A 85 -7.75 -18.51 33.77
C SER A 85 -6.73 -17.40 34.04
N VAL A 86 -6.23 -16.78 32.98
CA VAL A 86 -5.23 -15.70 33.03
C VAL A 86 -5.54 -14.63 31.99
N ARG A 87 -5.48 -13.34 32.39
CA ARG A 87 -5.41 -12.22 31.46
C ARG A 87 -4.03 -12.16 30.83
N HIS A 88 -3.95 -12.46 29.54
CA HIS A 88 -2.71 -12.64 28.82
C HIS A 88 -2.66 -11.70 27.60
N PRO A 89 -1.55 -10.98 27.38
CA PRO A 89 -1.34 -10.28 26.12
C PRO A 89 -0.87 -11.28 25.07
N VAL A 90 -1.51 -11.32 23.92
CA VAL A 90 -1.09 -12.11 22.76
C VAL A 90 -0.49 -11.16 21.74
N LEU A 91 0.68 -11.46 21.20
CA LEU A 91 1.30 -10.65 20.15
C LEU A 91 1.05 -11.31 18.80
N LYS A 92 0.32 -10.62 17.92
CA LYS A 92 -0.02 -11.11 16.59
C LYS A 92 0.68 -10.27 15.53
N CYS A 93 1.39 -10.92 14.61
CA CYS A 93 1.87 -10.28 13.40
C CYS A 93 0.69 -9.79 12.55
N SER A 94 0.70 -8.52 12.17
CA SER A 94 -0.33 -7.97 11.26
C SER A 94 -0.27 -8.59 9.86
N HIS A 95 0.92 -9.04 9.43
CA HIS A 95 1.20 -9.51 8.08
C HIS A 95 0.86 -10.99 7.93
N CYS A 96 1.63 -11.87 8.58
CA CYS A 96 1.49 -13.31 8.42
C CYS A 96 0.55 -13.95 9.45
N HIS A 97 -0.11 -13.16 10.30
CA HIS A 97 -1.00 -13.64 11.36
C HIS A 97 -0.39 -14.62 12.38
N THR A 98 0.93 -14.79 12.36
CA THR A 98 1.63 -15.58 13.38
C THR A 98 1.45 -14.96 14.75
N VAL A 99 1.14 -15.80 15.71
CA VAL A 99 0.92 -15.42 17.09
C VAL A 99 2.05 -15.96 17.95
N SER A 100 2.55 -15.11 18.85
CA SER A 100 3.46 -15.47 19.92
C SER A 100 2.80 -15.21 21.28
N PHE A 101 3.08 -16.09 22.24
CA PHE A 101 2.65 -15.94 23.63
C PHE A 101 3.81 -15.37 24.46
N PRO A 102 3.81 -14.05 24.75
CA PRO A 102 4.90 -13.38 25.47
C PRO A 102 5.18 -14.05 26.80
N GLY A 103 6.46 -14.23 27.10
CA GLY A 103 6.84 -15.00 28.25
C GLY A 103 8.34 -15.14 28.42
N THR A 104 8.71 -15.81 29.49
CA THR A 104 10.08 -16.14 29.85
C THR A 104 10.16 -17.61 30.25
N ASP A 105 11.36 -18.12 30.54
CA ASP A 105 11.52 -19.46 31.13
C ASP A 105 10.81 -19.61 32.48
N SER A 106 10.55 -18.49 33.18
CA SER A 106 9.85 -18.47 34.46
C SER A 106 8.33 -18.57 34.36
N GLY A 107 7.78 -18.51 33.13
CA GLY A 107 6.35 -18.56 32.83
C GLY A 107 5.88 -17.45 31.88
N ILE A 108 4.61 -17.52 31.51
CA ILE A 108 3.96 -16.54 30.63
C ILE A 108 3.88 -15.16 31.28
N VAL A 109 3.89 -14.12 30.44
CA VAL A 109 3.59 -12.74 30.84
C VAL A 109 2.10 -12.59 31.14
N VAL A 110 1.76 -11.72 32.08
CA VAL A 110 0.37 -11.38 32.42
C VAL A 110 0.15 -9.88 32.34
N LEU A 111 -1.11 -9.47 32.18
CA LEU A 111 -1.49 -8.07 32.24
C LEU A 111 -1.69 -7.61 33.68
N ASN A 112 -1.04 -6.51 34.06
CA ASN A 112 -1.33 -5.75 35.28
C ASN A 112 -1.79 -4.34 34.87
N GLY A 113 -3.11 -4.11 34.89
CA GLY A 113 -3.71 -3.03 34.10
C GLY A 113 -3.42 -3.25 32.61
N ASP A 114 -2.91 -2.23 31.93
CA ASP A 114 -2.51 -2.33 30.51
C ASP A 114 -1.04 -2.71 30.31
N ARG A 115 -0.31 -3.04 31.38
CA ARG A 115 1.13 -3.32 31.32
C ARG A 115 1.38 -4.82 31.23
N MET A 116 2.23 -5.21 30.28
CA MET A 116 2.79 -6.55 30.18
C MET A 116 3.87 -6.75 31.25
N VAL A 117 3.66 -7.71 32.16
CA VAL A 117 4.56 -7.97 33.29
C VAL A 117 4.91 -9.45 33.36
N SER A 118 6.19 -9.77 33.50
CA SER A 118 6.68 -11.13 33.73
C SER A 118 6.31 -11.61 35.15
N ARG A 119 6.49 -12.91 35.42
CA ARG A 119 6.31 -13.46 36.78
C ARG A 119 7.21 -12.81 37.84
N SER A 120 8.38 -12.30 37.45
CA SER A 120 9.30 -11.60 38.36
C SER A 120 8.95 -10.13 38.58
N GLY A 121 7.88 -9.61 37.97
CA GLY A 121 7.50 -8.20 38.05
C GLY A 121 8.20 -7.31 37.04
N ARG A 122 9.05 -7.86 36.15
CA ARG A 122 9.72 -7.10 35.09
C ARG A 122 8.69 -6.67 34.04
N ARG A 123 8.70 -5.39 33.70
CA ARG A 123 7.91 -4.86 32.58
C ARG A 123 8.50 -5.33 31.26
N MET A 124 7.63 -5.83 30.39
CA MET A 124 7.95 -6.30 29.05
C MET A 124 7.29 -5.37 28.02
N TYR A 125 7.88 -5.30 26.84
CA TYR A 125 7.38 -4.50 25.73
C TYR A 125 7.28 -5.36 24.47
N GLU A 126 6.38 -4.97 23.57
CA GLU A 126 6.20 -5.64 22.29
C GLU A 126 7.50 -5.72 21.48
N ARG A 127 8.29 -4.64 21.46
CA ARG A 127 9.60 -4.59 20.80
C ARG A 127 10.60 -5.65 21.29
N ASP A 128 10.44 -6.16 22.51
CA ASP A 128 11.32 -7.19 23.07
C ASP A 128 11.06 -8.56 22.39
N TYR A 129 9.93 -8.70 21.69
CA TYR A 129 9.51 -9.93 21.04
C TYR A 129 9.66 -9.90 19.51
N ARG A 130 9.73 -8.72 18.87
CA ARG A 130 9.83 -8.57 17.40
C ARG A 130 10.90 -9.43 16.73
N ALA A 131 12.08 -9.50 17.33
CA ALA A 131 13.23 -10.22 16.78
C ALA A 131 13.23 -11.73 17.15
N VAL A 132 12.41 -12.15 18.13
CA VAL A 132 12.39 -13.53 18.62
C VAL A 132 11.09 -14.27 18.26
N THR A 133 10.06 -13.56 17.81
CA THR A 133 8.86 -14.17 17.26
C THR A 133 9.22 -14.93 16.00
N LYS A 134 8.98 -16.25 15.99
CA LYS A 134 9.16 -17.08 14.81
C LYS A 134 7.96 -16.90 13.91
N HIS A 135 8.14 -16.22 12.78
CA HIS A 135 7.10 -16.00 11.80
C HIS A 135 6.99 -17.17 10.82
N VAL A 136 5.77 -17.43 10.33
CA VAL A 136 5.56 -18.38 9.23
C VAL A 136 6.14 -17.84 7.90
N SER A 137 6.22 -16.52 7.76
CA SER A 137 6.84 -15.84 6.61
C SER A 137 8.12 -15.14 7.04
N ALA A 138 9.21 -15.41 6.32
CA ALA A 138 10.50 -14.74 6.53
C ALA A 138 10.44 -13.22 6.29
N LEU A 139 9.44 -12.73 5.54
CA LEU A 139 9.24 -11.31 5.26
C LEU A 139 8.81 -10.49 6.49
N CYS A 140 8.42 -11.16 7.57
CA CYS A 140 7.84 -10.51 8.75
C CYS A 140 8.85 -10.28 9.90
N GLU A 141 10.12 -10.63 9.71
CA GLU A 141 11.14 -10.46 10.74
C GLU A 141 11.30 -8.99 11.15
N GLY A 142 11.19 -8.71 12.45
CA GLY A 142 11.28 -7.34 12.98
C GLY A 142 10.04 -6.46 12.78
N THR A 143 8.96 -6.99 12.18
CA THR A 143 7.72 -6.23 11.98
C THR A 143 7.04 -5.90 13.31
N PRO A 144 6.33 -4.75 13.41
CA PRO A 144 5.55 -4.44 14.61
C PRO A 144 4.45 -5.49 14.85
N LEU A 145 4.35 -5.96 16.09
CA LEU A 145 3.31 -6.91 16.51
C LEU A 145 2.14 -6.17 17.14
N LYS A 146 0.92 -6.58 16.80
CA LYS A 146 -0.31 -6.08 17.42
C LYS A 146 -0.55 -6.83 18.73
N GLN A 147 -0.66 -6.11 19.83
CA GLN A 147 -1.07 -6.68 21.11
C GLN A 147 -2.59 -6.89 21.14
N ILE A 148 -3.01 -8.11 21.47
CA ILE A 148 -4.40 -8.51 21.65
C ILE A 148 -4.54 -9.01 23.09
N ASN A 149 -5.34 -8.33 23.90
CA ASN A 149 -5.52 -8.70 25.30
C ASN A 149 -6.65 -9.73 25.41
N VAL A 150 -6.33 -10.92 25.90
CA VAL A 150 -7.29 -12.04 25.97
C VAL A 150 -7.40 -12.59 27.39
N GLN A 151 -8.55 -13.16 27.69
CA GLN A 151 -8.76 -14.04 28.83
C GLN A 151 -8.55 -15.47 28.35
N LEU A 152 -7.42 -16.07 28.73
CA LEU A 152 -7.03 -17.40 28.31
C LEU A 152 -7.34 -18.40 29.43
N ASP A 153 -8.25 -19.34 29.16
CA ASP A 153 -8.66 -20.36 30.11
C ASP A 153 -7.82 -21.62 29.98
N LYS A 154 -7.60 -22.33 31.09
CA LYS A 154 -6.80 -23.56 31.12
C LYS A 154 -7.37 -24.64 30.20
N SER A 155 -8.69 -24.77 30.15
CA SER A 155 -9.39 -25.72 29.26
C SER A 155 -9.14 -25.42 27.77
N ALA A 156 -9.10 -24.14 27.38
CA ALA A 156 -8.80 -23.75 26.01
C ALA A 156 -7.34 -24.06 25.64
N VAL A 157 -6.39 -23.80 26.56
CA VAL A 157 -4.99 -24.17 26.38
C VAL A 157 -4.84 -25.69 26.23
N ASP A 158 -5.54 -26.48 27.05
CA ASP A 158 -5.46 -27.94 27.00
C ASP A 158 -5.99 -28.49 25.66
N VAL A 159 -7.06 -27.90 25.11
CA VAL A 159 -7.56 -28.21 23.76
C VAL A 159 -6.51 -27.88 22.68
N LEU A 160 -5.94 -26.68 22.74
CA LEU A 160 -4.92 -26.24 21.78
C LEU A 160 -3.68 -27.13 21.81
N VAL A 161 -3.22 -27.51 23.00
CA VAL A 161 -2.04 -28.39 23.18
C VAL A 161 -2.32 -29.80 22.69
N ALA A 162 -3.52 -30.33 22.95
CA ALA A 162 -3.89 -31.68 22.55
C ALA A 162 -4.10 -31.82 21.03
N LEU A 163 -4.71 -30.81 20.38
CA LEU A 163 -5.18 -30.90 19.00
C LEU A 163 -4.38 -30.04 18.00
N GLY A 164 -3.58 -29.09 18.47
CA GLY A 164 -2.77 -28.21 17.64
C GLY A 164 -1.82 -28.98 16.70
N PRO A 165 -0.94 -29.85 17.23
CA PRO A 165 0.02 -30.60 16.40
C PRO A 165 -0.61 -31.59 15.42
N THR A 166 -1.86 -32.01 15.65
CA THR A 166 -2.60 -32.94 14.78
C THR A 166 -3.38 -32.23 13.67
N THR A 167 -3.36 -30.90 13.68
CA THR A 167 -4.05 -30.06 12.70
C THR A 167 -3.21 -29.97 11.42
N PRO A 168 -3.80 -29.86 10.22
CA PRO A 168 -3.03 -29.67 8.99
C PRO A 168 -2.05 -28.50 9.08
N GLU A 169 -0.84 -28.70 8.55
CA GLU A 169 0.14 -27.62 8.43
C GLU A 169 -0.36 -26.60 7.41
N VAL A 170 -0.06 -25.32 7.64
CA VAL A 170 -0.38 -24.25 6.69
C VAL A 170 0.45 -24.42 5.42
N LEU A 171 -0.20 -24.31 4.27
CA LEU A 171 0.49 -24.32 2.97
C LEU A 171 1.07 -22.92 2.68
N ASP A 172 2.20 -22.85 1.99
CA ASP A 172 2.78 -21.58 1.50
C ASP A 172 1.71 -20.74 0.77
N THR A 173 0.91 -21.38 -0.09
CA THR A 173 -0.18 -20.72 -0.82
C THR A 173 -1.31 -20.20 0.07
N GLN A 174 -1.46 -20.74 1.28
CA GLN A 174 -2.39 -20.26 2.29
C GLN A 174 -1.76 -19.16 3.15
N VAL A 175 -0.44 -19.14 3.31
CA VAL A 175 0.25 -17.97 3.86
C VAL A 175 0.02 -16.77 2.95
N ASP A 176 -0.02 -17.00 1.63
CA ASP A 176 -0.32 -15.99 0.59
C ASP A 176 -1.81 -15.65 0.41
N GLY A 177 -2.70 -16.59 0.72
CA GLY A 177 -4.15 -16.44 0.61
C GLY A 177 -4.88 -16.00 1.89
N LEU A 178 -4.16 -15.67 2.98
CA LEU A 178 -4.74 -15.30 4.28
C LEU A 178 -5.02 -13.80 4.46
N GLY A 179 -5.15 -13.07 3.36
CA GLY A 179 -5.01 -11.63 3.42
C GLY A 179 -3.54 -11.27 3.61
N ILE A 180 -2.67 -11.80 2.74
CA ILE A 180 -1.62 -10.94 2.21
C ILE A 180 -2.33 -9.82 1.45
N ASP A 181 -2.92 -8.88 2.19
CA ASP A 181 -2.42 -7.54 2.04
C ASP A 181 -1.00 -7.67 2.54
N ALA A 182 -0.08 -7.87 1.61
CA ALA A 182 1.30 -7.60 1.92
C ALA A 182 1.26 -6.23 2.60
N SER A 183 1.80 -6.08 3.81
CA SER A 183 2.23 -4.74 4.20
C SER A 183 3.57 -4.38 3.53
N PHE A 184 3.87 -5.08 2.42
CA PHE A 184 4.59 -4.56 1.25
C PHE A 184 3.70 -4.32 -0.01
N ASN A 185 2.42 -4.72 0.03
CA ASN A 185 1.28 -4.08 -0.65
C ASN A 185 0.66 -2.99 0.26
N ALA A 186 1.37 -2.52 1.29
CA ALA A 186 1.29 -1.11 1.64
C ALA A 186 1.85 -0.35 0.44
N ASP A 187 0.97 -0.25 -0.55
CA ASP A 187 0.94 0.65 -1.67
C ASP A 187 2.29 1.07 -2.23
N VAL A 188 2.81 0.27 -3.15
CA VAL A 188 2.99 0.90 -4.47
C VAL A 188 1.87 0.39 -5.37
N SER A 189 0.61 0.57 -4.93
CA SER A 189 -0.41 0.89 -5.92
C SER A 189 0.14 2.17 -6.55
N MET A 190 0.63 2.07 -7.78
CA MET A 190 0.99 3.27 -8.51
C MET A 190 -0.27 4.12 -8.45
N VAL A 191 -0.18 5.28 -7.80
CA VAL A 191 -1.35 6.14 -7.60
C VAL A 191 -1.83 6.53 -8.99
N HIS A 192 -2.85 5.81 -9.47
CA HIS A 192 -3.38 6.01 -10.80
C HIS A 192 -4.36 7.18 -10.71
N ALA A 193 -3.78 8.36 -10.78
CA ALA A 193 -4.49 9.62 -10.87
C ALA A 193 -4.30 10.16 -12.30
N PRO A 194 -5.15 9.77 -13.27
CA PRO A 194 -4.97 10.17 -14.66
C PRO A 194 -5.07 11.70 -14.87
N GLN A 195 -5.69 12.39 -13.91
CA GLN A 195 -5.83 13.85 -13.83
C GLN A 195 -4.83 14.48 -12.85
N GLY A 196 -4.00 13.65 -12.21
CA GLY A 196 -3.19 14.02 -11.06
C GLY A 196 -4.00 14.11 -9.76
N LEU A 197 -3.28 14.12 -8.65
CA LEU A 197 -3.79 14.26 -7.29
C LEU A 197 -4.17 15.71 -7.03
N TYR A 198 -5.41 15.90 -6.59
CA TYR A 198 -5.95 17.18 -6.15
C TYR A 198 -6.46 17.05 -4.70
N PRO A 199 -6.27 18.05 -3.82
CA PRO A 199 -6.73 17.95 -2.44
C PRO A 199 -8.25 17.82 -2.35
N ALA A 200 -8.73 16.90 -1.52
CA ALA A 200 -10.13 16.89 -1.11
C ALA A 200 -10.41 18.06 -0.14
N PRO A 201 -11.67 18.53 -0.06
CA PRO A 201 -12.10 19.45 0.98
C PRO A 201 -11.75 18.93 2.38
N LEU A 202 -11.41 19.84 3.29
CA LEU A 202 -11.07 19.46 4.66
C LEU A 202 -12.25 18.79 5.38
N PRO A 203 -11.98 17.79 6.23
CA PRO A 203 -13.02 17.17 7.04
C PRO A 203 -13.54 18.14 8.10
N SER A 204 -14.80 17.98 8.49
CA SER A 204 -15.46 18.85 9.49
C SER A 204 -14.91 18.68 10.92
N SER A 205 -14.16 17.61 11.19
CA SER A 205 -13.55 17.34 12.50
C SER A 205 -12.23 18.09 12.65
N ASP A 206 -12.12 18.94 13.67
CA ASP A 206 -10.90 19.74 13.95
C ASP A 206 -9.63 18.88 14.12
N GLU A 207 -9.72 17.73 14.78
CA GLU A 207 -8.59 16.81 14.97
C GLU A 207 -8.10 16.21 13.64
N HIS A 208 -9.04 15.79 12.78
CA HIS A 208 -8.71 15.28 11.46
C HIS A 208 -8.18 16.41 10.55
N LYS A 209 -8.77 17.60 10.62
CA LYS A 209 -8.30 18.78 9.89
C LYS A 209 -6.86 19.11 10.26
N ALA A 210 -6.53 19.18 11.55
CA ALA A 210 -5.16 19.43 12.00
C ALA A 210 -4.17 18.36 11.50
N THR A 211 -4.59 17.09 11.50
CA THR A 211 -3.79 15.98 10.97
C THR A 211 -3.52 16.15 9.47
N VAL A 212 -4.55 16.42 8.67
CA VAL A 212 -4.45 16.65 7.22
C VAL A 212 -3.51 17.83 6.91
N LEU A 213 -3.66 18.95 7.60
CA LEU A 213 -2.78 20.11 7.43
C LEU A 213 -1.33 19.82 7.85
N GLY A 214 -1.13 18.96 8.85
CA GLY A 214 0.18 18.43 9.22
C GLY A 214 0.85 17.65 8.07
N TRP A 215 0.08 16.83 7.35
CA TRP A 215 0.56 16.12 6.17
C TRP A 215 0.93 17.06 5.02
N PHE A 216 0.15 18.10 4.74
CA PHE A 216 0.51 19.11 3.73
C PHE A 216 1.77 19.89 4.11
N THR A 217 1.93 20.23 5.40
CA THR A 217 3.17 20.86 5.90
C THR A 217 4.37 19.94 5.69
N PHE A 218 4.23 18.65 5.98
CA PHE A 218 5.27 17.66 5.72
C PHE A 218 5.56 17.53 4.22
N LEU A 219 4.54 17.49 3.37
CA LEU A 219 4.68 17.43 1.92
C LEU A 219 5.49 18.62 1.38
N GLY A 220 5.20 19.83 1.86
CA GLY A 220 5.99 21.01 1.53
C GLY A 220 7.47 20.89 1.92
N LYS A 221 7.75 20.36 3.13
CA LYS A 221 9.13 20.07 3.56
C LYS A 221 9.80 18.99 2.72
N LEU A 222 9.08 17.94 2.36
CA LEU A 222 9.58 16.85 1.53
C LEU A 222 10.00 17.37 0.15
N VAL A 223 9.15 18.19 -0.49
CA VAL A 223 9.45 18.79 -1.80
C VAL A 223 10.65 19.74 -1.71
N ALA A 224 10.70 20.58 -0.68
CA ALA A 224 11.84 21.49 -0.47
C ALA A 224 13.15 20.73 -0.22
N GLN A 225 13.11 19.66 0.59
CA GLN A 225 14.28 18.82 0.85
C GLN A 225 14.74 18.08 -0.40
N ALA A 226 13.80 17.53 -1.18
CA ALA A 226 14.13 16.84 -2.43
C ALA A 226 14.81 17.78 -3.44
N LEU A 227 14.37 19.04 -3.50
CA LEU A 227 15.03 20.07 -4.31
C LEU A 227 16.48 20.31 -3.87
N LEU A 228 16.73 20.43 -2.56
CA LEU A 228 18.08 20.63 -2.01
C LEU A 228 19.00 19.42 -2.24
N ASP A 229 18.43 18.22 -2.20
CA ASP A 229 19.17 16.97 -2.40
C ASP A 229 19.32 16.59 -3.88
N GLU A 230 18.80 17.42 -4.81
CA GLU A 230 18.76 17.16 -6.26
C GLU A 230 18.07 15.82 -6.59
N ARG A 231 17.00 15.49 -5.85
CA ARG A 231 16.23 14.25 -6.03
C ARG A 231 14.88 14.53 -6.65
N LEU A 232 14.53 13.69 -7.63
CA LEU A 232 13.18 13.65 -8.20
C LEU A 232 12.23 12.94 -7.24
N LEU A 233 11.00 13.44 -7.16
CA LEU A 233 9.91 12.81 -6.43
C LEU A 233 8.93 12.16 -7.39
N ASP A 234 8.13 11.20 -6.89
CA ASP A 234 7.05 10.57 -7.66
C ASP A 234 5.66 10.94 -7.12
N LEU A 235 5.30 12.20 -7.29
CA LEU A 235 4.06 12.80 -6.82
C LEU A 235 3.24 13.28 -8.02
N PRO A 236 2.29 12.48 -8.53
CA PRO A 236 1.50 12.84 -9.70
C PRO A 236 0.47 13.91 -9.32
N LEU A 237 0.88 15.16 -9.08
CA LEU A 237 -0.02 16.25 -8.70
C LEU A 237 -0.80 16.79 -9.90
N ALA A 238 -2.05 17.20 -9.68
CA ALA A 238 -2.85 17.86 -10.70
C ALA A 238 -2.30 19.26 -11.00
N ARG A 239 -2.26 19.65 -12.29
CA ARG A 239 -1.73 20.96 -12.71
C ARG A 239 -2.37 22.15 -11.99
N PRO A 240 -3.71 22.23 -11.82
CA PRO A 240 -4.33 23.32 -11.08
C PRO A 240 -3.86 23.40 -9.63
N PHE A 241 -3.58 22.26 -8.98
CA PHE A 241 -3.05 22.28 -7.61
C PHE A 241 -1.64 22.88 -7.58
N VAL A 242 -0.76 22.50 -8.52
CA VAL A 242 0.58 23.11 -8.63
C VAL A 242 0.49 24.62 -8.84
N GLN A 243 -0.38 25.08 -9.73
CA GLN A 243 -0.63 26.51 -9.94
C GLN A 243 -1.09 27.23 -8.65
N ALA A 244 -1.99 26.61 -7.87
CA ALA A 244 -2.39 27.14 -6.57
C ALA A 244 -1.22 27.20 -5.57
N LEU A 245 -0.32 26.20 -5.57
CA LEU A 245 0.91 26.23 -4.77
C LEU A 245 1.83 27.39 -5.16
N LEU A 246 1.85 27.77 -6.44
CA LEU A 246 2.53 28.96 -6.97
C LEU A 246 1.78 30.27 -6.66
N GLY A 247 0.62 30.21 -6.03
CA GLY A 247 -0.20 31.39 -5.72
C GLY A 247 -0.85 32.04 -6.94
N GLU A 248 -0.97 31.29 -8.05
CA GLU A 248 -1.78 31.72 -9.20
C GLU A 248 -3.27 31.66 -8.82
N SER A 249 -4.06 32.64 -9.29
CA SER A 249 -5.53 32.56 -9.15
C SER A 249 -6.09 31.64 -10.23
N LEU A 250 -6.95 30.71 -9.80
CA LEU A 250 -7.58 29.72 -10.68
C LEU A 250 -8.98 30.15 -11.13
N VAL A 251 -9.54 31.22 -10.55
CA VAL A 251 -10.90 31.68 -10.82
C VAL A 251 -11.00 33.11 -11.35
N GLY A 252 -9.88 33.69 -11.77
CA GLY A 252 -9.83 35.06 -12.31
C GLY A 252 -10.60 35.23 -13.64
N ASP A 253 -10.72 34.16 -14.42
CA ASP A 253 -11.50 34.10 -15.66
C ASP A 253 -12.34 32.81 -15.66
N ILE A 254 -13.61 32.90 -16.06
CA ILE A 254 -14.55 31.78 -15.93
C ILE A 254 -14.24 30.64 -16.92
N ASP A 255 -13.79 30.97 -18.13
CA ASP A 255 -13.44 29.98 -19.15
C ASP A 255 -12.17 29.22 -18.75
N ALA A 256 -11.18 29.95 -18.21
CA ALA A 256 -9.98 29.36 -17.61
C ALA A 256 -10.32 28.47 -16.41
N ALA A 257 -11.19 28.93 -15.51
CA ALA A 257 -11.63 28.18 -14.35
C ALA A 257 -12.37 26.88 -14.73
N LEU A 258 -13.22 26.91 -15.76
CA LEU A 258 -13.85 25.72 -16.33
C LEU A 258 -12.80 24.76 -16.92
N GLY A 259 -11.75 25.30 -17.54
CA GLY A 259 -10.57 24.54 -17.97
C GLY A 259 -9.88 23.83 -16.80
N HIS A 260 -9.63 24.54 -15.71
CA HIS A 260 -9.04 23.99 -14.49
C HIS A 260 -9.94 22.93 -13.84
N ALA A 261 -11.24 23.17 -13.75
CA ALA A 261 -12.20 22.20 -13.23
C ALA A 261 -12.20 20.90 -14.04
N ARG A 262 -12.18 20.98 -15.38
CA ARG A 262 -12.02 19.80 -16.26
C ARG A 262 -10.71 19.04 -16.03
N ALA A 263 -9.64 19.76 -15.73
CA ALA A 263 -8.34 19.16 -15.43
C ALA A 263 -8.31 18.47 -14.05
N VAL A 264 -9.13 18.91 -13.09
CA VAL A 264 -9.29 18.24 -11.78
C VAL A 264 -10.25 17.06 -11.88
N ASP A 265 -11.45 17.29 -12.41
CA ASP A 265 -12.49 16.29 -12.57
C ASP A 265 -13.25 16.54 -13.89
N PRO A 266 -13.04 15.71 -14.92
CA PRO A 266 -13.67 15.87 -16.23
C PRO A 266 -15.20 15.82 -16.19
N ALA A 267 -15.79 15.05 -15.27
CA ALA A 267 -17.23 14.91 -15.15
C ALA A 267 -17.85 16.17 -14.55
N ILE A 268 -17.30 16.64 -13.41
CA ILE A 268 -17.74 17.90 -12.79
C ILE A 268 -17.50 19.08 -13.74
N GLY A 269 -16.32 19.13 -14.38
CA GLY A 269 -15.98 20.16 -15.35
C GLY A 269 -16.97 20.21 -16.52
N ALA A 270 -17.37 19.05 -17.06
CA ALA A 270 -18.37 18.97 -18.12
C ALA A 270 -19.77 19.43 -17.65
N SER A 271 -20.18 19.08 -16.44
CA SER A 271 -21.44 19.55 -15.87
C SER A 271 -21.46 21.07 -15.69
N LEU A 272 -20.38 21.66 -15.17
CA LEU A 272 -20.28 23.12 -15.00
C LEU A 272 -20.23 23.86 -16.35
N ASP A 273 -19.53 23.31 -17.34
CA ASP A 273 -19.46 23.86 -18.69
C ASP A 273 -20.83 23.85 -19.38
N TYR A 274 -21.59 22.76 -19.19
CA TYR A 274 -22.97 22.66 -19.67
C TYR A 274 -23.85 23.75 -19.04
N LEU A 275 -23.84 23.88 -17.71
CA LEU A 275 -24.62 24.88 -16.98
C LEU A 275 -24.23 26.31 -17.36
N HIS A 276 -22.95 26.56 -17.61
CA HIS A 276 -22.44 27.86 -18.05
C HIS A 276 -22.94 28.22 -19.45
N THR A 277 -22.83 27.28 -20.39
CA THR A 277 -23.17 27.47 -21.81
C THR A 277 -24.69 27.53 -22.04
N HIS A 278 -25.46 26.75 -21.29
CA HIS A 278 -26.91 26.60 -21.45
C HIS A 278 -27.70 27.29 -20.33
N ARG A 279 -27.16 28.36 -19.73
CA ARG A 279 -27.76 29.05 -18.58
C ARG A 279 -29.23 29.47 -18.74
N ASP A 280 -29.69 29.64 -19.98
CA ASP A 280 -31.05 30.05 -20.32
C ASP A 280 -32.00 28.84 -20.57
N ASP A 281 -31.50 27.61 -20.50
CA ASP A 281 -32.26 26.37 -20.76
C ASP A 281 -33.32 26.13 -19.66
N PRO A 282 -34.62 26.06 -20.01
CA PRO A 282 -35.69 25.78 -19.05
C PRO A 282 -35.51 24.48 -18.27
N ALA A 283 -34.79 23.49 -18.81
CA ALA A 283 -34.53 22.23 -18.14
C ALA A 283 -33.76 22.41 -16.82
N ILE A 284 -32.98 23.49 -16.66
CA ILE A 284 -32.21 23.77 -15.43
C ILE A 284 -33.11 23.83 -14.20
N ASP A 285 -34.28 24.47 -14.31
CA ASP A 285 -35.23 24.60 -13.21
C ASP A 285 -35.76 23.23 -12.74
N GLU A 286 -35.70 22.21 -13.60
CA GLU A 286 -36.18 20.85 -13.37
C GLU A 286 -35.08 19.88 -12.93
N MET A 287 -33.79 20.28 -12.97
CA MET A 287 -32.66 19.41 -12.64
C MET A 287 -32.57 19.04 -11.15
N GLY A 288 -33.26 19.78 -10.27
CA GLY A 288 -33.27 19.50 -8.83
C GLY A 288 -31.92 19.74 -8.13
N LEU A 289 -31.08 20.60 -8.69
CA LEU A 289 -29.81 21.00 -8.09
C LEU A 289 -30.02 22.00 -6.95
N SER A 290 -29.10 22.01 -5.97
CA SER A 290 -29.03 23.00 -4.90
C SER A 290 -27.63 23.60 -4.81
N PHE A 291 -27.45 24.67 -4.02
CA PHE A 291 -26.16 25.35 -3.83
C PHE A 291 -25.20 24.56 -2.94
N VAL A 292 -24.88 23.34 -3.36
CA VAL A 292 -23.86 22.44 -2.79
C VAL A 292 -22.83 22.07 -3.86
N LEU A 293 -21.63 21.73 -3.43
CA LEU A 293 -20.55 21.33 -4.35
C LEU A 293 -20.93 20.06 -5.11
N LEU A 294 -20.80 20.08 -6.44
CA LEU A 294 -21.03 18.89 -7.26
C LEU A 294 -20.07 17.77 -6.83
N GLY A 295 -20.62 16.57 -6.62
CA GLY A 295 -19.86 15.41 -6.13
C GLY A 295 -19.70 15.35 -4.61
N ASN A 296 -20.03 16.41 -3.86
CA ASN A 296 -20.01 16.41 -2.39
C ASN A 296 -21.10 17.32 -1.80
N ALA A 297 -22.27 16.71 -1.52
CA ALA A 297 -23.43 17.43 -0.98
C ALA A 297 -23.23 17.96 0.46
N ASP A 298 -22.19 17.53 1.17
CA ASP A 298 -21.88 18.00 2.52
C ASP A 298 -21.22 19.39 2.51
N VAL A 299 -20.78 19.87 1.34
CA VAL A 299 -20.12 21.17 1.17
C VAL A 299 -21.11 22.17 0.57
N GLU A 300 -21.69 23.03 1.40
CA GLU A 300 -22.54 24.12 0.95
C GLU A 300 -21.72 25.26 0.31
N LEU A 301 -22.20 25.80 -0.82
CA LEU A 301 -21.55 26.89 -1.55
C LEU A 301 -21.86 28.28 -0.97
N CYS A 302 -22.90 28.36 -0.14
CA CYS A 302 -23.33 29.52 0.60
C CYS A 302 -24.06 29.06 1.86
N GLU A 303 -24.30 29.96 2.82
CA GLU A 303 -25.01 29.63 4.05
C GLU A 303 -26.44 29.13 3.76
N GLY A 304 -26.74 27.89 4.15
CA GLY A 304 -28.03 27.25 3.87
C GLY A 304 -28.20 26.83 2.41
N GLY A 305 -27.08 26.66 1.68
CA GLY A 305 -27.06 26.38 0.25
C GLY A 305 -27.82 25.12 -0.15
N ALA A 306 -27.89 24.11 0.73
CA ALA A 306 -28.67 22.90 0.47
C ALA A 306 -30.18 23.17 0.29
N ALA A 307 -30.71 24.25 0.87
CA ALA A 307 -32.11 24.66 0.74
C ALA A 307 -32.37 25.60 -0.44
N VAL A 308 -31.32 26.11 -1.10
CA VAL A 308 -31.43 27.03 -2.23
C VAL A 308 -31.41 26.23 -3.53
N ALA A 309 -32.54 26.19 -4.24
CA ALA A 309 -32.62 25.55 -5.55
C ALA A 309 -31.85 26.33 -6.61
N VAL A 310 -31.15 25.61 -7.50
CA VAL A 310 -30.56 26.18 -8.70
C VAL A 310 -31.65 26.31 -9.77
N THR A 311 -31.70 27.48 -10.39
CA THR A 311 -32.67 27.89 -11.40
C THR A 311 -31.92 28.67 -12.48
N ARG A 312 -32.54 28.90 -13.63
CA ARG A 312 -32.00 29.78 -14.68
C ARG A 312 -31.62 31.17 -14.18
N GLY A 313 -32.33 31.68 -13.17
CA GLY A 313 -32.07 32.99 -12.59
C GLY A 313 -30.80 33.08 -11.74
N ASN A 314 -30.30 31.95 -11.23
CA ASN A 314 -29.14 31.92 -10.32
C ASN A 314 -28.05 30.92 -10.74
N VAL A 315 -28.20 30.19 -11.85
CA VAL A 315 -27.24 29.19 -12.32
C VAL A 315 -25.85 29.77 -12.59
N ALA A 316 -25.76 31.02 -13.06
CA ALA A 316 -24.48 31.69 -13.27
C ALA A 316 -23.71 31.87 -11.95
N GLU A 317 -24.41 32.21 -10.87
CA GLU A 317 -23.82 32.33 -9.53
C GLU A 317 -23.48 30.95 -8.95
N PHE A 318 -24.32 29.94 -9.18
CA PHE A 318 -24.04 28.56 -8.81
C PHE A 318 -22.74 28.06 -9.44
N VAL A 319 -22.55 28.26 -10.75
CA VAL A 319 -21.31 27.88 -11.47
C VAL A 319 -20.11 28.62 -10.88
N ARG A 320 -20.20 29.94 -10.72
CA ARG A 320 -19.11 30.75 -10.15
C ARG A 320 -18.71 30.28 -8.76
N ARG A 321 -19.67 30.04 -7.86
CA ARG A 321 -19.44 29.54 -6.50
C ARG A 321 -18.89 28.13 -6.48
N SER A 322 -19.34 27.26 -7.38
CA SER A 322 -18.82 25.90 -7.51
C SER A 322 -17.35 25.90 -7.90
N LEU A 323 -16.96 26.75 -8.85
CA LEU A 323 -15.56 26.93 -9.26
C LEU A 323 -14.71 27.51 -8.13
N GLU A 324 -15.18 28.57 -7.46
CA GLU A 324 -14.52 29.18 -6.30
C GLU A 324 -14.31 28.20 -5.15
N MET A 325 -15.31 27.35 -4.88
CA MET A 325 -15.24 26.33 -3.84
C MET A 325 -14.26 25.21 -4.22
N LEU A 326 -14.38 24.67 -5.43
CA LEU A 326 -13.56 23.56 -5.92
C LEU A 326 -12.09 23.94 -6.04
N LEU A 327 -11.80 25.12 -6.62
CA LEU A 327 -10.45 25.48 -7.06
C LEU A 327 -9.66 26.30 -6.03
N GLU A 328 -10.32 27.06 -5.16
CA GLU A 328 -9.63 27.96 -4.23
C GLU A 328 -10.05 27.72 -2.76
N SER A 329 -11.34 27.88 -2.43
CA SER A 329 -11.79 27.96 -1.04
C SER A 329 -11.55 26.66 -0.25
N SER A 330 -11.89 25.50 -0.83
CA SER A 330 -11.80 24.21 -0.14
C SER A 330 -10.37 23.70 0.05
N ILE A 331 -9.40 24.26 -0.68
CA ILE A 331 -7.99 23.86 -0.65
C ILE A 331 -7.06 24.91 -0.05
N HIS A 332 -7.58 26.09 0.30
CA HIS A 332 -6.81 27.25 0.78
C HIS A 332 -5.87 26.89 1.94
N ASP A 333 -6.39 26.23 2.97
CA ASP A 333 -5.60 25.89 4.17
C ASP A 333 -4.52 24.83 3.85
N GLN A 334 -4.81 23.87 2.97
CA GLN A 334 -3.87 22.86 2.49
C GLN A 334 -2.71 23.50 1.71
N VAL A 335 -3.01 24.44 0.80
CA VAL A 335 -2.02 25.22 0.04
C VAL A 335 -1.15 26.05 0.98
N ALA A 336 -1.76 26.74 1.95
CA ALA A 336 -1.04 27.53 2.95
C ALA A 336 -0.11 26.65 3.80
N ALA A 337 -0.57 25.48 4.24
CA ALA A 337 0.22 24.52 5.02
C ALA A 337 1.41 23.99 4.21
N PHE A 338 1.20 23.61 2.95
CA PHE A 338 2.29 23.21 2.05
C PHE A 338 3.34 24.32 1.91
N ARG A 339 2.90 25.55 1.60
CA ARG A 339 3.80 26.69 1.39
C ARG A 339 4.59 27.02 2.65
N ALA A 340 3.97 26.93 3.83
CA ALA A 340 4.65 27.07 5.11
C ALA A 340 5.70 25.97 5.34
N GLY A 341 5.38 24.72 4.99
CA GLY A 341 6.32 23.61 5.02
C GLY A 341 7.52 23.81 4.10
N PHE A 342 7.27 24.17 2.84
CA PHE A 342 8.31 24.44 1.84
C PHE A 342 9.21 25.61 2.27
N GLY A 343 8.60 26.73 2.63
CA GLY A 343 9.27 27.95 3.09
C GLY A 343 10.11 27.78 4.36
N SER A 344 9.92 26.69 5.11
CA SER A 344 10.73 26.38 6.30
C SER A 344 12.13 25.84 5.99
N LEU A 345 12.38 25.38 4.76
CA LEU A 345 13.66 24.82 4.32
C LEU A 345 14.28 25.59 3.14
N VAL A 346 13.44 26.07 2.21
CA VAL A 346 13.88 26.76 0.99
C VAL A 346 13.17 28.12 0.90
N PRO A 347 13.86 29.21 0.49
CA PRO A 347 13.20 30.50 0.28
C PRO A 347 12.01 30.39 -0.68
N MET A 348 10.89 31.05 -0.36
CA MET A 348 9.69 31.01 -1.20
C MET A 348 9.94 31.49 -2.63
N ASP A 349 10.92 32.36 -2.84
CA ASP A 349 11.33 32.83 -4.17
C ASP A 349 11.72 31.69 -5.11
N ALA A 350 12.31 30.61 -4.58
CA ALA A 350 12.67 29.43 -5.36
C ALA A 350 11.43 28.70 -5.92
N LEU A 351 10.29 28.76 -5.20
CA LEU A 351 9.04 28.20 -5.67
C LEU A 351 8.56 28.89 -6.95
N TYR A 352 8.85 30.20 -7.09
CA TYR A 352 8.45 31.01 -8.24
C TYR A 352 9.47 31.01 -9.39
N CYS A 353 10.64 30.40 -9.23
CA CYS A 353 11.66 30.33 -10.27
C CYS A 353 11.28 29.39 -11.43
N LEU A 354 10.32 28.50 -11.20
CA LEU A 354 9.90 27.46 -12.13
C LEU A 354 8.41 27.65 -12.46
N SER A 355 8.04 27.35 -13.72
CA SER A 355 6.63 27.32 -14.10
C SER A 355 5.92 26.10 -13.50
N ALA A 356 4.59 26.08 -13.55
CA ALA A 356 3.81 24.91 -13.13
C ALA A 356 4.22 23.64 -13.91
N ASP A 357 4.53 23.77 -15.21
CA ASP A 357 4.93 22.64 -16.06
C ASP A 357 6.35 22.15 -15.70
N ASP A 358 7.26 23.04 -15.31
CA ASP A 358 8.59 22.67 -14.79
C ASP A 358 8.48 21.95 -13.45
N TRP A 359 7.63 22.44 -12.53
CA TRP A 359 7.38 21.76 -11.26
C TRP A 359 6.74 20.40 -11.46
N LEU A 360 5.81 20.27 -12.40
CA LEU A 360 5.26 18.96 -12.77
C LEU A 360 6.33 18.05 -13.36
N ALA A 361 7.30 18.54 -14.12
CA ALA A 361 8.40 17.69 -14.60
C ALA A 361 9.35 17.22 -13.47
N LEU A 362 9.44 17.97 -12.37
CA LEU A 362 10.25 17.61 -11.19
C LEU A 362 9.52 16.69 -10.20
N LEU A 363 8.21 16.92 -10.01
CA LEU A 363 7.37 16.24 -9.03
C LEU A 363 6.62 15.06 -9.63
N SER A 364 6.18 15.19 -10.87
CA SER A 364 5.48 14.17 -11.65
C SER A 364 6.41 13.63 -12.74
N ASP A 365 6.13 12.44 -13.24
CA ASP A 365 6.79 11.90 -14.42
C ASP A 365 5.72 12.07 -15.49
N PRO A 366 5.72 13.23 -16.18
CA PRO A 366 4.74 13.50 -17.21
C PRO A 366 4.96 12.56 -18.41
N THR A 367 6.10 11.85 -18.48
CA THR A 367 6.39 10.93 -19.57
C THR A 367 5.77 9.56 -19.27
N THR A 368 4.76 9.21 -20.06
CA THR A 368 4.30 7.84 -20.20
C THR A 368 5.29 6.99 -20.99
N GLU A 369 6.12 7.59 -21.85
CA GLU A 369 7.14 6.90 -22.64
C GLU A 369 8.55 7.21 -22.13
N LEU A 370 9.30 6.18 -21.72
CA LEU A 370 10.63 6.33 -21.12
C LEU A 370 11.77 6.46 -22.15
N TRP A 371 11.51 6.11 -23.42
CA TRP A 371 12.46 6.20 -24.54
C TRP A 371 11.76 6.72 -25.80
N PRO A 372 11.46 8.02 -25.89
CA PRO A 372 10.77 8.61 -27.04
C PRO A 372 11.55 8.46 -28.36
N GLY A 373 12.88 8.28 -28.31
CA GLY A 373 13.70 7.96 -29.49
C GLY A 373 13.65 6.48 -29.89
N GLY A 374 12.87 5.65 -29.19
CA GLY A 374 12.62 4.26 -29.52
C GLY A 374 13.88 3.39 -29.51
N ALA A 375 14.01 2.52 -30.51
CA ALA A 375 15.10 1.56 -30.60
C ALA A 375 16.48 2.22 -30.71
N ASP A 376 16.58 3.36 -31.40
CA ASP A 376 17.84 4.07 -31.61
C ASP A 376 18.37 4.65 -30.30
N GLU A 377 17.49 5.22 -29.47
CA GLU A 377 17.84 5.73 -28.14
C GLU A 377 18.31 4.60 -27.21
N LEU A 378 17.56 3.50 -27.17
CA LEU A 378 17.93 2.31 -26.38
C LEU A 378 19.30 1.78 -26.79
N GLN A 379 19.59 1.68 -28.08
CA GLN A 379 20.89 1.20 -28.57
C GLN A 379 22.03 2.20 -28.30
N ALA A 380 21.78 3.50 -28.43
CA ALA A 380 22.79 4.52 -28.21
C ALA A 380 23.22 4.64 -26.73
N HIS A 381 22.33 4.30 -25.80
CA HIS A 381 22.54 4.49 -24.36
C HIS A 381 22.59 3.19 -23.55
N MET A 382 22.66 2.04 -24.23
CA MET A 382 22.87 0.72 -23.64
C MET A 382 24.26 0.19 -23.97
N VAL A 383 25.05 -0.09 -22.94
CA VAL A 383 26.36 -0.72 -23.11
C VAL A 383 26.18 -2.23 -23.20
N CYS A 384 26.77 -2.86 -24.22
CA CYS A 384 26.80 -4.31 -24.35
C CYS A 384 28.20 -4.81 -24.01
N ASP A 385 28.31 -5.77 -23.09
CA ASP A 385 29.61 -6.31 -22.66
C ASP A 385 29.51 -7.83 -22.38
N HIS A 386 30.66 -8.45 -22.13
CA HIS A 386 30.80 -9.81 -21.57
C HIS A 386 29.95 -10.85 -22.30
N GLY A 387 30.23 -11.03 -23.59
CA GLY A 387 29.56 -12.01 -24.44
C GLY A 387 28.44 -11.46 -25.32
N TYR A 388 28.13 -10.17 -25.20
CA TYR A 388 27.26 -9.45 -26.13
C TYR A 388 27.92 -8.23 -26.77
N THR A 389 27.40 -7.86 -27.94
CA THR A 389 27.69 -6.64 -28.71
C THR A 389 26.36 -6.04 -29.16
N SER A 390 26.35 -4.79 -29.64
CA SER A 390 25.13 -4.16 -30.19
C SER A 390 24.45 -5.01 -31.29
N GLU A 391 25.24 -5.74 -32.08
CA GLU A 391 24.76 -6.57 -33.20
C GLU A 391 24.24 -7.95 -32.78
N SER A 392 24.47 -8.34 -31.52
CA SER A 392 24.06 -9.64 -31.00
C SER A 392 22.55 -9.83 -31.11
N ARG A 393 22.12 -11.02 -31.53
CA ARG A 393 20.69 -11.36 -31.69
C ARG A 393 19.88 -11.07 -30.42
N ALA A 394 20.40 -11.47 -29.26
CA ALA A 394 19.75 -11.26 -27.97
C ALA A 394 19.53 -9.77 -27.65
N ILE A 395 20.48 -8.89 -28.02
CA ILE A 395 20.38 -7.45 -27.80
C ILE A 395 19.34 -6.83 -28.73
N ARG A 396 19.34 -7.20 -30.02
CA ARG A 396 18.31 -6.75 -30.97
C ARG A 396 16.90 -7.16 -30.53
N TRP A 397 16.74 -8.38 -30.00
CA TRP A 397 15.47 -8.82 -29.43
C TRP A 397 15.10 -8.09 -28.14
N LEU A 398 16.06 -7.83 -27.25
CA LEU A 398 15.80 -7.04 -26.05
C LEU A 398 15.27 -5.65 -26.41
N VAL A 399 15.96 -4.94 -27.31
CA VAL A 399 15.54 -3.61 -27.78
C VAL A 399 14.13 -3.65 -28.37
N GLN A 400 13.86 -4.63 -29.23
CA GLN A 400 12.52 -4.81 -29.81
C GLN A 400 11.46 -5.02 -28.71
N VAL A 401 11.70 -5.94 -27.77
CA VAL A 401 10.75 -6.20 -26.68
C VAL A 401 10.53 -4.96 -25.82
N LEU A 402 11.58 -4.21 -25.48
CA LEU A 402 11.45 -2.97 -24.72
C LEU A 402 10.59 -1.93 -25.47
N THR A 403 10.80 -1.73 -26.76
CA THR A 403 9.96 -0.80 -27.54
C THR A 403 8.49 -1.20 -27.64
N GLU A 404 8.16 -2.47 -27.42
CA GLU A 404 6.79 -3.00 -27.45
C GLU A 404 6.11 -3.01 -26.06
N LEU A 405 6.83 -2.68 -24.98
CA LEU A 405 6.27 -2.64 -23.63
C LEU A 405 5.29 -1.47 -23.46
N THR A 406 4.24 -1.70 -22.67
CA THR A 406 3.34 -0.64 -22.20
C THR A 406 4.10 0.32 -21.27
N PRO A 407 3.70 1.60 -21.17
CA PRO A 407 4.24 2.56 -20.20
C PRO A 407 4.51 1.99 -18.80
N ASP A 408 3.56 1.23 -18.27
CA ASP A 408 3.65 0.60 -16.96
C ASP A 408 4.76 -0.47 -16.92
N ASP A 409 4.81 -1.35 -17.92
CA ASP A 409 5.87 -2.36 -18.02
C ASP A 409 7.25 -1.72 -18.27
N GLN A 410 7.34 -0.57 -18.95
CA GLN A 410 8.59 0.18 -19.11
C GLN A 410 9.11 0.65 -17.74
N ARG A 411 8.23 1.20 -16.90
CA ARG A 411 8.58 1.63 -15.52
C ARG A 411 8.99 0.46 -14.65
N LEU A 412 8.30 -0.68 -14.77
CA LEU A 412 8.67 -1.92 -14.09
C LEU A 412 10.05 -2.43 -14.52
N PHE A 413 10.38 -2.34 -15.82
CA PHE A 413 11.71 -2.65 -16.33
C PHE A 413 12.77 -1.71 -15.75
N VAL A 414 12.56 -0.39 -15.79
CA VAL A 414 13.51 0.58 -15.21
C VAL A 414 13.72 0.30 -13.73
N ARG A 415 12.67 -0.02 -12.97
CA ARG A 415 12.80 -0.44 -11.57
C ARG A 415 13.58 -1.74 -11.42
N PHE A 416 13.33 -2.72 -12.28
CA PHE A 416 14.07 -3.98 -12.24
C PHE A 416 15.57 -3.78 -12.45
N VAL A 417 15.98 -2.92 -13.38
CA VAL A 417 17.40 -2.70 -13.69
C VAL A 417 18.09 -1.62 -12.84
N THR A 418 17.35 -0.64 -12.31
CA THR A 418 17.92 0.52 -11.57
C THR A 418 17.50 0.60 -10.10
N GLY A 419 16.41 -0.07 -9.72
CA GLY A 419 15.75 0.12 -8.42
C GLY A 419 14.89 1.39 -8.31
N SER A 420 14.87 2.25 -9.34
CA SER A 420 14.05 3.47 -9.41
C SER A 420 12.86 3.27 -10.35
N HIS A 421 11.71 3.89 -10.05
CA HIS A 421 10.55 3.91 -10.93
C HIS A 421 10.70 4.87 -12.13
N ARG A 422 11.72 5.74 -12.08
CA ARG A 422 11.92 6.83 -13.03
C ARG A 422 13.38 6.92 -13.48
N LEU A 423 13.55 7.36 -14.72
CA LEU A 423 14.86 7.74 -15.26
C LEU A 423 15.26 9.13 -14.74
N PRO A 424 16.57 9.45 -14.71
CA PRO A 424 17.04 10.79 -14.38
C PRO A 424 16.57 11.80 -15.45
N LEU A 425 16.60 13.10 -15.09
CA LEU A 425 16.37 14.18 -16.06
C LEU A 425 17.33 14.03 -17.23
N GLY A 426 16.80 13.97 -18.45
CA GLY A 426 17.55 13.67 -19.67
C GLY A 426 17.57 12.18 -20.08
N GLY A 427 16.77 11.33 -19.43
CA GLY A 427 16.44 9.99 -19.90
C GLY A 427 17.56 8.96 -19.70
N LEU A 428 17.54 7.91 -20.53
CA LEU A 428 18.43 6.76 -20.40
C LEU A 428 19.92 7.16 -20.50
N GLY A 429 20.23 8.15 -21.34
CA GLY A 429 21.59 8.67 -21.54
C GLY A 429 22.19 9.36 -20.33
N LYS A 430 21.41 9.66 -19.28
CA LYS A 430 21.87 10.26 -18.03
C LYS A 430 21.95 9.27 -16.86
N LEU A 431 21.66 7.98 -17.09
CA LEU A 431 21.89 6.96 -16.08
C LEU A 431 23.37 6.87 -15.70
N SER A 432 23.63 7.00 -14.39
CA SER A 432 24.96 6.86 -13.81
C SER A 432 24.90 5.86 -12.66
N PRO A 433 25.48 4.66 -12.81
CA PRO A 433 26.20 4.14 -13.99
C PRO A 433 25.28 3.85 -15.20
N THR A 434 25.83 3.75 -16.41
CA THR A 434 25.06 3.46 -17.64
C THR A 434 24.50 2.03 -17.62
N LEU A 435 23.29 1.85 -18.18
CA LEU A 435 22.67 0.53 -18.32
C LEU A 435 23.58 -0.40 -19.14
N THR A 436 24.04 -1.49 -18.51
CA THR A 436 24.95 -2.45 -19.13
C THR A 436 24.31 -3.82 -19.24
N VAL A 437 24.26 -4.39 -20.44
CA VAL A 437 23.69 -5.72 -20.70
C VAL A 437 24.81 -6.72 -20.98
N VAL A 438 24.81 -7.81 -20.22
CA VAL A 438 25.82 -8.87 -20.29
C VAL A 438 25.20 -10.24 -20.50
N ARG A 439 25.96 -11.16 -21.10
CA ARG A 439 25.50 -12.53 -21.27
C ARG A 439 25.49 -13.26 -19.93
N LYS A 440 24.33 -13.82 -19.56
CA LYS A 440 24.21 -14.72 -18.42
C LYS A 440 24.63 -16.12 -18.86
N LEU A 441 25.69 -16.64 -18.24
CA LEU A 441 26.17 -18.01 -18.45
C LEU A 441 25.44 -18.97 -17.51
N SER A 442 25.16 -20.19 -17.97
CA SER A 442 24.62 -21.23 -17.12
C SER A 442 25.69 -21.69 -16.12
N PRO A 443 25.33 -21.97 -14.86
CA PRO A 443 26.26 -22.54 -13.88
C PRO A 443 26.65 -23.98 -14.25
N ASP A 444 25.77 -24.70 -14.93
CA ASP A 444 25.99 -26.07 -15.43
C ASP A 444 25.88 -26.12 -16.96
N GLU A 445 26.80 -26.81 -17.65
CA GLU A 445 26.77 -26.96 -19.12
C GLU A 445 25.55 -27.73 -19.65
N SER A 446 24.83 -28.45 -18.77
CA SER A 446 23.63 -29.23 -19.12
C SER A 446 22.32 -28.43 -19.09
N SER A 447 22.29 -27.24 -18.48
CA SER A 447 21.07 -26.44 -18.34
C SER A 447 20.86 -25.53 -19.55
N SER A 448 19.67 -25.57 -20.15
CA SER A 448 19.33 -24.72 -21.28
C SER A 448 19.24 -23.24 -20.86
N SER A 449 19.73 -22.34 -21.73
CA SER A 449 19.53 -20.89 -21.58
C SER A 449 18.06 -20.51 -21.39
N ASP A 450 17.14 -21.28 -21.99
CA ASP A 450 15.70 -21.01 -22.01
C ASP A 450 15.02 -21.20 -20.64
N GLU A 451 15.64 -21.97 -19.75
CA GLU A 451 15.12 -22.19 -18.40
C GLU A 451 15.52 -21.06 -17.44
N MET A 452 16.63 -20.38 -17.71
CA MET A 452 17.16 -19.32 -16.86
C MET A 452 16.32 -18.05 -16.92
N LEU A 453 16.21 -17.37 -15.77
CA LEU A 453 15.63 -16.04 -15.68
C LEU A 453 16.69 -14.95 -15.88
N PRO A 454 16.36 -13.81 -16.51
CA PRO A 454 17.19 -12.62 -16.43
C PRO A 454 17.38 -12.20 -14.98
N SER A 455 18.48 -11.53 -14.67
CA SER A 455 18.73 -11.00 -13.32
C SER A 455 19.44 -9.66 -13.42
N ALA A 456 19.08 -8.73 -12.56
CA ALA A 456 19.68 -7.40 -12.52
C ALA A 456 20.59 -7.19 -11.31
N SER A 457 21.49 -6.23 -11.42
CA SER A 457 22.25 -5.67 -10.30
C SER A 457 22.03 -4.17 -10.30
N THR A 458 21.06 -3.73 -9.50
CA THR A 458 20.55 -2.35 -9.50
C THR A 458 21.60 -1.32 -9.08
N CYS A 459 22.53 -1.69 -8.21
CA CYS A 459 23.64 -0.82 -7.80
C CYS A 459 24.55 -0.40 -8.95
N THR A 460 24.60 -1.19 -10.03
CA THR A 460 25.46 -0.93 -11.19
C THR A 460 24.68 -0.74 -12.49
N ASN A 461 23.34 -0.79 -12.44
CA ASN A 461 22.49 -0.82 -13.63
C ASN A 461 22.89 -1.95 -14.61
N TYR A 462 23.20 -3.15 -14.09
CA TYR A 462 23.58 -4.31 -14.92
C TYR A 462 22.40 -5.25 -15.13
N LEU A 463 22.13 -5.62 -16.39
CA LEU A 463 21.20 -6.67 -16.77
C LEU A 463 21.97 -7.90 -17.27
N LYS A 464 21.83 -9.02 -16.58
CA LYS A 464 22.36 -10.32 -17.00
C LYS A 464 21.27 -11.07 -17.77
N LEU A 465 21.41 -11.14 -19.09
CA LEU A 465 20.41 -11.71 -19.99
C LEU A 465 20.91 -13.06 -20.56
N PRO A 466 20.15 -14.16 -20.41
CA PRO A 466 20.45 -15.41 -21.10
C PRO A 466 20.32 -15.30 -22.63
N ASP A 467 21.11 -16.10 -23.36
CA ASP A 467 21.02 -16.19 -24.82
C ASP A 467 19.91 -17.16 -25.23
N TYR A 468 18.67 -16.67 -25.18
CA TYR A 468 17.47 -17.43 -25.47
C TYR A 468 17.40 -17.90 -26.93
N SER A 469 16.68 -19.01 -27.14
CA SER A 469 16.48 -19.59 -28.48
C SER A 469 15.43 -18.85 -29.31
N SER A 470 14.49 -18.13 -28.69
CA SER A 470 13.46 -17.32 -29.36
C SER A 470 13.14 -16.00 -28.63
N ILE A 471 12.63 -15.03 -29.39
CA ILE A 471 12.16 -13.74 -28.84
C ILE A 471 10.97 -13.92 -27.89
N ASP A 472 10.12 -14.91 -28.12
CA ASP A 472 8.95 -15.16 -27.27
C ASP A 472 9.34 -15.64 -25.87
N ILE A 473 10.40 -16.45 -25.77
CA ILE A 473 10.98 -16.85 -24.49
C ILE A 473 11.57 -15.63 -23.77
N LEU A 474 12.34 -14.80 -24.47
CA LEU A 474 12.87 -13.56 -23.90
C LEU A 474 11.75 -12.69 -23.34
N ARG A 475 10.70 -12.43 -24.14
CA ARG A 475 9.55 -11.61 -23.75
C ARG A 475 8.85 -12.18 -22.51
N SER A 476 8.54 -13.48 -22.53
CA SER A 476 7.85 -14.15 -21.42
C SER A 476 8.68 -14.10 -20.13
N LYS A 477 9.98 -14.44 -20.19
CA LYS A 477 10.85 -14.45 -19.01
C LYS A 477 11.15 -13.04 -18.48
N LEU A 478 11.30 -12.06 -19.37
CA LEU A 478 11.51 -10.66 -18.99
C LEU A 478 10.26 -10.12 -18.29
N LEU A 479 9.08 -10.25 -18.90
CA LEU A 479 7.80 -9.82 -18.30
C LEU A 479 7.56 -10.46 -16.94
N TYR A 480 7.83 -11.76 -16.81
CA TYR A 480 7.76 -12.44 -15.52
C TYR A 480 8.68 -11.77 -14.47
N CYS A 481 9.94 -11.51 -14.81
CA CYS A 481 10.90 -10.91 -13.88
C CYS A 481 10.54 -9.46 -13.51
N ILE A 482 10.10 -8.65 -14.47
CA ILE A 482 9.76 -7.25 -14.19
C ILE A 482 8.42 -7.12 -13.45
N ARG A 483 7.52 -8.10 -13.52
CA ARG A 483 6.25 -8.04 -12.77
C ARG A 483 6.37 -8.66 -11.38
N GLU A 484 7.02 -9.81 -11.27
CA GLU A 484 7.12 -10.56 -10.01
C GLU A 484 8.38 -10.19 -9.19
N GLY A 485 9.45 -9.73 -9.84
CA GLY A 485 10.74 -9.40 -9.23
C GLY A 485 10.82 -8.00 -8.62
N GLN A 486 9.69 -7.38 -8.29
CA GLN A 486 9.60 -6.01 -7.77
C GLN A 486 9.87 -5.90 -6.25
N LEU A 487 9.92 -7.04 -5.56
CA LEU A 487 10.17 -7.13 -4.12
C LEU A 487 11.67 -7.30 -3.81
N SER A 488 12.07 -6.98 -2.58
CA SER A 488 13.47 -7.00 -2.15
C SER A 488 14.14 -8.38 -2.31
N PHE A 489 15.43 -8.37 -2.66
CA PHE A 489 16.28 -9.55 -2.57
C PHE A 489 16.58 -9.82 -1.09
N HIS A 490 15.92 -10.81 -0.51
CA HIS A 490 16.25 -11.27 0.84
C HIS A 490 17.50 -12.15 0.77
N LEU A 491 18.59 -11.69 1.41
CA LEU A 491 19.73 -12.54 1.72
C LEU A 491 19.29 -13.49 2.84
N SER A 492 19.24 -14.79 2.52
CA SER A 492 18.92 -15.90 3.42
C SER A 492 19.92 -16.04 4.56
#